data_AF-A0A8T5FHF0-F1
#
_entry.id   AF-A0A8T5FHF0-F1
#
_cell.length_a   1.000
_cell.length_b   1.000
_cell.length_c   1.000
_cell.angle_alpha   90.00
_cell.angle_beta   90.00
_cell.angle_gamma   90.00
#
_symmetry.space_group_name_H-M   'P 1'
#
loop_
_entity.id
_entity.type
_entity.pdbx_description
1 polymer ?
#
loop_
_entity_poly.entity_id
_entity_poly.type
_entity_poly.pdbx_seq_one_letter_code
_entity_poly.pdbx_strand_id
1 'polypeptide(L)'
;MRVFEKVIEANLIKLKRLGYDSIQTKTQYEKFRYKGDTTITLYTSGKLTIAGKKENEEKAVKFLIAEKIIKIIKQDYEYDFDSNDIYIGCDESLKGDTFGGICLSIFCANKKIRKDLVEIGVKDSKKIIDEKIIYMAKDIMKKYPDNYLTK
;
A
#
# COMPACT_ATOMS: atom_id res chain seq x y z
N MET A 1 20.87 3.36 6.44
CA MET A 1 21.02 2.02 5.82
C MET A 1 20.10 1.06 6.55
N ARG A 2 19.14 0.47 5.84
CA ARG A 2 18.24 -0.57 6.33
C ARG A 2 18.74 -1.94 5.88
N VAL A 3 18.60 -2.95 6.74
CA VAL A 3 19.05 -4.31 6.49
C VAL A 3 17.91 -5.27 6.83
N PHE A 4 17.69 -6.24 5.96
CA PHE A 4 16.71 -7.31 6.14
C PHE A 4 17.39 -8.66 5.97
N GLU A 5 16.91 -9.65 6.69
CA GLU A 5 17.37 -11.03 6.59
C GLU A 5 16.28 -11.91 5.98
N LYS A 6 16.68 -13.08 5.44
CA LYS A 6 15.77 -14.09 4.89
C LYS A 6 14.82 -13.56 3.81
N VAL A 7 15.33 -12.68 2.94
CA VAL A 7 14.59 -12.14 1.80
C VAL A 7 14.70 -13.08 0.61
N ILE A 8 13.57 -13.52 0.07
CA ILE A 8 13.49 -14.15 -1.25
C ILE A 8 13.11 -13.10 -2.29
N GLU A 9 13.79 -13.17 -3.42
CA GLU A 9 13.43 -12.47 -4.63
C GLU A 9 12.08 -12.96 -5.19
N ALA A 10 11.14 -12.05 -5.43
CA ALA A 10 9.84 -12.40 -6.00
C ALA A 10 9.67 -11.86 -7.43
N ASN A 11 10.00 -10.58 -7.70
CA ASN A 11 9.85 -10.02 -9.05
C ASN A 11 10.73 -8.77 -9.30
N LEU A 12 11.95 -8.96 -9.80
CA LEU A 12 12.90 -7.86 -10.06
C LEU A 12 12.58 -7.00 -11.28
N ILE A 13 11.73 -7.48 -12.19
CA ILE A 13 11.37 -6.75 -13.42
C ILE A 13 10.73 -5.40 -13.08
N LYS A 14 10.03 -5.34 -11.94
CA LYS A 14 9.35 -4.12 -11.48
C LYS A 14 10.29 -3.02 -10.98
N LEU A 15 11.56 -3.32 -10.66
CA LEU A 15 12.52 -2.31 -10.20
C LEU A 15 12.87 -1.30 -11.30
N LYS A 16 12.93 -1.73 -12.56
CA LYS A 16 13.20 -0.80 -13.68
C LYS A 16 12.12 0.27 -13.83
N ARG A 17 10.86 -0.06 -13.56
CA ARG A 17 9.74 0.89 -13.62
C ARG A 17 9.83 2.00 -12.57
N LEU A 18 10.67 1.83 -11.57
CA LEU A 18 10.90 2.78 -10.49
C LEU A 18 12.11 3.68 -10.71
N GLY A 19 12.74 3.60 -11.89
CA GLY A 19 14.00 4.32 -12.13
C GLY A 19 15.18 3.71 -11.38
N TYR A 20 15.12 2.41 -11.05
CA TYR A 20 16.30 1.68 -10.57
C TYR A 20 16.96 0.95 -11.73
N ASP A 21 18.23 1.28 -11.96
CA ASP A 21 19.05 0.62 -12.96
C ASP A 21 19.86 -0.50 -12.33
N SER A 22 19.91 -1.65 -13.02
CA SER A 22 20.79 -2.75 -12.63
C SER A 22 22.23 -2.33 -12.84
N ILE A 23 23.05 -2.46 -11.80
CA ILE A 23 24.50 -2.19 -11.86
C ILE A 23 25.27 -3.47 -11.58
N GLN A 24 26.54 -3.49 -12.00
CA GLN A 24 27.42 -4.64 -11.77
C GLN A 24 27.57 -4.91 -10.26
N THR A 25 27.52 -6.19 -9.91
CA THR A 25 27.77 -6.65 -8.55
C THR A 25 29.23 -6.38 -8.17
N LYS A 26 29.45 -5.93 -6.93
CA LYS A 26 30.81 -5.65 -6.42
C LYS A 26 31.50 -6.88 -5.87
N THR A 27 30.73 -7.87 -5.41
CA THR A 27 31.26 -9.09 -4.81
C THR A 27 30.50 -10.31 -5.33
N GLN A 28 31.14 -11.48 -5.31
CA GLN A 28 30.55 -12.76 -5.71
C GLN A 28 29.34 -13.19 -4.86
N TYR A 29 29.16 -12.58 -3.69
CA TYR A 29 28.05 -12.89 -2.79
C TYR A 29 26.81 -12.04 -3.06
N GLU A 30 26.90 -11.03 -3.93
CA GLU A 30 25.74 -10.23 -4.36
C GLU A 30 25.00 -10.99 -5.47
N LYS A 31 23.71 -11.28 -5.24
CA LYS A 31 22.83 -11.86 -6.25
C LYS A 31 22.43 -10.82 -7.30
N PHE A 32 22.14 -9.60 -6.84
CA PHE A 32 21.93 -8.44 -7.71
C PHE A 32 22.19 -7.14 -6.97
N ARG A 33 22.38 -6.08 -7.76
CA ARG A 33 22.56 -4.73 -7.27
C ARG A 33 21.83 -3.75 -8.19
N TYR A 34 21.00 -2.90 -7.61
CA TYR A 34 20.28 -1.85 -8.31
C TYR A 34 20.59 -0.48 -7.69
N LYS A 35 20.65 0.55 -8.53
CA LYS A 35 20.92 1.93 -8.11
C LYS A 35 19.85 2.87 -8.65
N GLY A 36 19.33 3.71 -7.77
CA GLY A 36 18.45 4.84 -8.05
C GLY A 36 18.60 5.85 -6.90
N ASP A 37 17.49 6.33 -6.35
CA ASP A 37 17.46 7.16 -5.13
C ASP A 37 18.03 6.46 -3.88
N THR A 38 18.05 5.13 -3.90
CA THR A 38 18.78 4.29 -2.96
C THR A 38 19.58 3.23 -3.73
N THR A 39 20.54 2.60 -3.06
CA THR A 39 21.19 1.39 -3.56
C THR A 39 20.55 0.18 -2.89
N ILE A 40 20.03 -0.75 -3.70
CA ILE A 40 19.40 -1.99 -3.25
C ILE A 40 20.31 -3.15 -3.64
N THR A 41 20.75 -3.92 -2.65
CA THR A 41 21.64 -5.08 -2.87
C THR A 41 21.08 -6.29 -2.14
N LEU A 42 20.78 -7.36 -2.88
CA LEU A 42 20.43 -8.66 -2.32
C LEU A 42 21.63 -9.60 -2.42
N TYR A 43 21.96 -10.24 -1.30
CA TYR A 43 23.03 -11.22 -1.20
C TYR A 43 22.48 -12.64 -1.37
N THR A 44 23.33 -13.57 -1.80
CA THR A 44 23.00 -15.00 -1.93
C THR A 44 22.56 -15.63 -0.61
N SER A 45 22.95 -15.07 0.53
CA SER A 45 22.48 -15.44 1.87
C SER A 45 21.03 -15.07 2.17
N GLY A 46 20.35 -14.33 1.28
CA GLY A 46 19.04 -13.75 1.54
C GLY A 46 19.07 -12.46 2.36
N LYS A 47 20.25 -11.90 2.63
CA LYS A 47 20.39 -10.57 3.23
C LYS A 47 20.07 -9.50 2.17
N LEU A 48 19.21 -8.54 2.49
CA LEU A 48 18.93 -7.38 1.65
C LEU A 48 19.43 -6.11 2.35
N THR A 49 20.15 -5.26 1.63
CA THR A 49 20.60 -3.96 2.12
C THR A 49 20.05 -2.84 1.25
N ILE A 50 19.55 -1.79 1.89
CA ILE A 50 19.04 -0.58 1.24
C ILE A 50 19.79 0.60 1.84
N ALA A 51 20.58 1.28 1.02
CA ALA A 51 21.44 2.37 1.44
C ALA A 51 21.12 3.65 0.67
N GLY A 52 20.80 4.72 1.39
CA GLY A 52 20.54 6.05 0.82
C GLY A 52 20.25 7.07 1.92
N LYS A 53 19.60 8.18 1.54
CA LYS A 53 19.04 9.10 2.54
C LYS A 53 17.90 8.42 3.30
N LYS A 54 17.74 8.70 4.60
CA LYS A 54 16.76 8.03 5.48
C LYS A 54 15.33 8.06 4.91
N GLU A 55 14.91 9.19 4.36
CA GLU A 55 13.61 9.39 3.71
C GLU A 55 13.40 8.49 2.47
N ASN A 56 14.47 8.27 1.68
CA ASN A 56 14.43 7.44 0.48
C ASN A 56 14.49 5.94 0.83
N GLU A 57 15.18 5.59 1.91
CA GLU A 57 15.22 4.21 2.42
C GLU A 57 13.81 3.75 2.83
N GLU A 58 13.05 4.56 3.55
CA GLU A 58 11.68 4.23 3.96
C GLU A 58 10.74 4.10 2.75
N LYS A 59 10.83 5.02 1.78
CA LYS A 59 10.07 4.92 0.52
C LYS A 59 10.39 3.64 -0.24
N ALA A 60 11.68 3.30 -0.38
CA ALA A 60 12.12 2.09 -1.07
C ALA A 60 11.59 0.83 -0.37
N VAL A 61 11.67 0.75 0.96
CA VAL A 61 11.14 -0.38 1.73
C VAL A 61 9.63 -0.54 1.52
N LYS A 62 8.85 0.54 1.69
CA LYS A 62 7.40 0.51 1.50
C LYS A 62 7.03 0.01 0.11
N PHE A 63 7.73 0.50 -0.90
CA PHE A 63 7.47 0.12 -2.28
C PHE A 63 7.80 -1.36 -2.55
N LEU A 64 8.97 -1.83 -2.13
CA LEU A 64 9.41 -3.22 -2.33
C LEU A 64 8.43 -4.23 -1.72
N ILE A 65 7.84 -3.88 -0.57
CA ILE A 65 6.80 -4.67 0.09
C ILE A 65 5.47 -4.56 -0.66
N ALA A 66 4.99 -3.35 -0.96
CA ALA A 66 3.70 -3.10 -1.61
C ALA A 66 3.59 -3.81 -2.97
N GLU A 67 4.64 -3.74 -3.78
CA GLU A 67 4.68 -4.39 -5.11
C GLU A 67 5.01 -5.88 -5.06
N LYS A 68 5.19 -6.45 -3.86
CA LYS A 68 5.61 -7.83 -3.62
C LYS A 68 6.90 -8.19 -4.37
N ILE A 69 7.85 -7.24 -4.47
CA ILE A 69 9.14 -7.43 -5.14
C ILE A 69 10.07 -8.30 -4.28
N ILE A 70 9.97 -8.14 -2.97
CA ILE A 70 10.66 -8.93 -1.97
C ILE A 70 9.64 -9.70 -1.13
N LYS A 71 9.96 -10.95 -0.79
CA LYS A 71 9.23 -11.73 0.21
C LYS A 71 10.15 -11.97 1.39
N ILE A 72 9.89 -11.29 2.50
CA ILE A 72 10.63 -11.49 3.75
C ILE A 72 10.09 -12.76 4.40
N ILE A 73 10.88 -13.83 4.47
CA ILE A 73 10.50 -15.06 5.19
C ILE A 73 10.68 -14.79 6.70
N LYS A 74 9.62 -14.28 7.31
CA LYS A 74 9.46 -14.07 8.77
C LYS A 74 10.54 -13.20 9.42
N GLN A 75 10.30 -11.90 9.36
CA GLN A 75 9.88 -11.18 10.56
C GLN A 75 8.48 -10.67 10.23
N ASP A 76 7.53 -10.77 11.16
CA ASP A 76 6.16 -10.29 10.96
C ASP A 76 6.21 -8.77 10.69
N TYR A 77 6.42 -8.39 9.43
CA TYR A 77 5.93 -7.12 8.93
C TYR A 77 4.42 -7.27 8.91
N GLU A 78 3.79 -7.12 10.07
CA GLU A 78 2.51 -6.44 10.10
C GLU A 78 2.75 -5.17 9.30
N TYR A 79 2.22 -5.14 8.08
CA TYR A 79 2.13 -3.89 7.35
C TYR A 79 1.32 -3.00 8.26
N ASP A 80 2.01 -2.08 8.93
CA ASP A 80 1.43 -1.25 9.96
C ASP A 80 0.34 -0.41 9.29
N PHE A 81 -0.90 -0.90 9.34
CA PHE A 81 -2.07 -0.18 8.89
C PHE A 81 -2.21 1.14 9.67
N ASP A 82 -1.48 1.28 10.79
CA ASP A 82 -1.34 2.47 11.61
C ASP A 82 -0.25 3.42 11.08
N SER A 83 0.29 3.24 9.87
CA SER A 83 1.08 4.29 9.20
C SER A 83 0.19 5.50 8.87
N ASN A 84 0.76 6.71 8.88
CA ASN A 84 0.07 7.94 8.46
C ASN A 84 -0.17 8.02 6.94
N ASP A 85 0.01 6.93 6.20
CA ASP A 85 -0.16 6.91 4.75
C ASP A 85 -1.63 7.15 4.36
N ILE A 86 -1.83 7.73 3.18
CA ILE A 86 -3.14 7.94 2.57
C ILE A 86 -3.47 6.69 1.75
N TYR A 87 -4.64 6.12 2.01
CA TYR A 87 -5.19 5.01 1.23
C TYR A 87 -6.39 5.49 0.46
N ILE A 88 -6.58 4.94 -0.73
CA ILE A 88 -7.75 5.18 -1.57
C ILE A 88 -8.48 3.85 -1.71
N GLY A 89 -9.74 3.81 -1.29
CA GLY A 89 -10.66 2.70 -1.50
C GLY A 89 -11.66 3.03 -2.60
N CYS A 90 -12.10 2.02 -3.35
CA CYS A 90 -13.12 2.13 -4.38
C CYS A 90 -14.07 0.94 -4.25
N ASP A 91 -15.37 1.18 -4.47
CA ASP A 91 -16.39 0.13 -4.52
C ASP A 91 -17.54 0.53 -5.46
N GLU A 92 -18.32 -0.45 -5.90
CA GLU A 92 -19.49 -0.25 -6.74
C GLU A 92 -20.79 -0.81 -6.13
N SER A 93 -21.92 -0.23 -6.52
CA SER A 93 -23.25 -0.78 -6.24
C SER A 93 -24.09 -0.80 -7.52
N LEU A 94 -25.19 -1.58 -7.49
CA LEU A 94 -26.17 -1.72 -8.57
C LEU A 94 -25.72 -2.49 -9.82
N LYS A 95 -24.60 -3.22 -9.75
CA LYS A 95 -24.14 -4.06 -10.88
C LYS A 95 -25.08 -5.24 -11.19
N GLY A 96 -25.81 -5.74 -10.19
CA GLY A 96 -26.72 -6.89 -10.32
C GLY A 96 -28.19 -6.53 -10.42
N ASP A 97 -28.52 -5.24 -10.30
CA ASP A 97 -29.88 -4.75 -10.26
C ASP A 97 -30.45 -4.62 -11.67
N THR A 98 -31.71 -5.00 -11.85
CA THR A 98 -32.40 -4.91 -13.15
C THR A 98 -32.72 -3.47 -13.54
N PHE A 99 -32.82 -2.57 -12.56
CA PHE A 99 -33.13 -1.16 -12.73
C PHE A 99 -32.11 -0.31 -11.98
N GLY A 100 -31.84 0.90 -12.51
CA GLY A 100 -30.80 1.78 -12.01
C GLY A 100 -29.46 1.57 -12.71
N GLY A 101 -28.64 2.62 -12.76
CA GLY A 101 -27.27 2.54 -13.28
C GLY A 101 -26.29 2.09 -12.19
N ILE A 102 -25.09 1.66 -12.61
CA ILE A 102 -23.99 1.40 -11.65
C ILE A 102 -23.60 2.71 -10.96
N CYS A 103 -23.49 2.66 -9.64
CA CYS A 103 -22.89 3.72 -8.84
C CYS A 103 -21.49 3.31 -8.43
N LEU A 104 -20.49 4.13 -8.77
CA LEU A 104 -19.11 3.93 -8.36
C LEU A 104 -18.73 5.00 -7.34
N SER A 105 -18.12 4.61 -6.22
CA SER A 105 -17.61 5.56 -5.23
C SER A 105 -16.17 5.28 -4.87
N ILE A 106 -15.41 6.35 -4.70
CA ILE A 106 -14.01 6.36 -4.29
C ILE A 106 -13.89 7.21 -3.03
N PHE A 107 -13.12 6.76 -2.05
CA PHE A 107 -12.85 7.49 -0.82
C PHE A 107 -11.36 7.45 -0.44
N CYS A 108 -10.76 8.58 -0.09
CA CYS A 108 -9.39 8.68 0.38
C CYS A 108 -9.32 8.94 1.90
N ALA A 109 -8.53 8.15 2.61
CA ALA A 109 -8.45 8.22 4.06
C ALA A 109 -7.00 8.03 4.55
N ASN A 110 -6.55 8.96 5.39
CA ASN A 110 -5.34 8.79 6.20
C ASN A 110 -5.66 7.99 7.48
N LYS A 111 -4.65 7.76 8.32
CA LYS A 111 -4.79 7.06 9.62
C LYS A 111 -5.92 7.61 10.50
N LYS A 112 -6.00 8.94 10.68
CA LYS A 112 -7.01 9.58 11.54
C LYS A 112 -8.42 9.35 11.02
N ILE A 113 -8.61 9.55 9.71
CA ILE A 113 -9.91 9.37 9.06
C ILE A 113 -10.33 7.90 9.13
N ARG A 114 -9.41 6.95 8.90
CA ARG A 114 -9.71 5.52 9.02
C ARG A 114 -10.16 5.12 10.42
N LYS A 115 -9.52 5.62 11.48
CA LYS A 115 -9.95 5.37 12.87
C LYS A 115 -11.36 5.91 13.13
N ASP A 116 -11.62 7.14 12.69
CA ASP A 116 -12.94 7.77 12.81
C ASP A 116 -14.03 7.01 12.03
N LEU A 117 -13.75 6.55 10.81
CA LEU A 117 -14.68 5.72 10.03
C LEU A 117 -14.99 4.38 10.75
N VAL A 118 -14.00 3.77 11.41
CA VAL A 118 -14.22 2.57 12.22
C VAL A 118 -15.13 2.86 13.41
N GLU A 119 -14.97 4.01 14.07
CA GLU A 119 -15.83 4.46 15.19
C GLU A 119 -17.26 4.77 14.72
N ILE A 120 -17.42 5.35 13.53
CA ILE A 120 -18.74 5.55 12.87
C ILE A 120 -19.44 4.21 12.60
N GLY A 121 -18.67 3.12 12.51
CA GLY A 121 -19.22 1.77 12.32
C GLY A 121 -19.50 1.44 10.85
N VAL A 122 -18.65 1.90 9.93
CA VAL A 122 -18.78 1.59 8.48
C VAL A 122 -18.47 0.13 8.12
N LYS A 123 -17.93 -0.66 9.07
CA LYS A 123 -17.58 -2.07 8.86
C LYS A 123 -18.82 -2.91 8.62
N ASP A 124 -18.64 -4.00 7.86
CA ASP A 124 -19.72 -4.93 7.48
C ASP A 124 -20.92 -4.21 6.84
N SER A 125 -20.64 -3.27 5.91
CA SER A 125 -21.66 -2.44 5.24
C SER A 125 -22.84 -3.22 4.66
N LYS A 126 -22.61 -4.46 4.22
CA LYS A 126 -23.65 -5.39 3.74
C LYS A 126 -24.71 -5.77 4.78
N LYS A 127 -24.44 -5.57 6.07
CA LYS A 127 -25.37 -5.84 7.19
C LYS A 127 -26.05 -4.57 7.69
N ILE A 128 -25.72 -3.40 7.14
CA ILE A 128 -26.29 -2.13 7.54
C ILE A 128 -27.57 -1.90 6.73
N ILE A 129 -28.66 -1.56 7.41
CA ILE A 129 -29.93 -1.22 6.76
C ILE A 129 -29.83 0.11 5.99
N ASP A 130 -30.57 0.22 4.90
CA ASP A 130 -30.51 1.36 3.96
C ASP A 130 -30.72 2.72 4.64
N GLU A 131 -31.68 2.80 5.55
CA GLU A 131 -31.98 4.02 6.31
C GLU A 131 -30.71 4.52 7.05
N LYS A 132 -29.99 3.60 7.68
CA LYS A 132 -28.74 3.91 8.39
C LYS A 132 -27.61 4.26 7.43
N ILE A 133 -27.55 3.62 6.26
CA ILE A 133 -26.57 4.00 5.20
C ILE A 133 -26.78 5.45 4.76
N ILE A 134 -28.03 5.89 4.57
CA ILE A 134 -28.32 7.28 4.14
C ILE A 134 -27.83 8.30 5.17
N TYR A 135 -28.10 8.08 6.47
CA TYR A 135 -27.62 8.98 7.52
C TYR A 135 -26.10 8.96 7.64
N MET A 136 -25.51 7.75 7.65
CA MET A 136 -24.06 7.56 7.75
C MET A 136 -23.32 8.22 6.58
N ALA A 137 -23.83 8.06 5.35
CA ALA A 137 -23.24 8.67 4.16
C ALA A 137 -23.27 10.20 4.25
N LYS A 138 -24.40 10.79 4.65
CA LYS A 138 -24.52 12.24 4.84
C LYS A 138 -23.53 12.76 5.87
N ASP A 139 -23.38 12.07 7.00
CA ASP A 139 -22.44 12.47 8.05
C ASP A 139 -20.98 12.38 7.57
N ILE A 140 -20.61 11.30 6.88
CA ILE A 140 -19.27 11.11 6.31
C ILE A 140 -18.98 12.19 5.26
N MET A 141 -19.90 12.42 4.32
CA MET A 141 -19.74 13.41 3.24
C MET A 141 -19.63 14.84 3.80
N LYS A 142 -20.41 15.16 4.84
CA LYS A 142 -20.34 16.46 5.52
C LYS A 142 -19.02 16.64 6.28
N LYS A 143 -18.53 15.58 6.92
CA LYS A 143 -17.30 15.61 7.73
C LYS A 143 -16.04 15.61 6.86
N TYR A 144 -16.11 15.01 5.66
CA TYR A 144 -14.99 14.83 4.75
C TYR A 144 -15.36 15.21 3.29
N PRO A 145 -15.70 16.48 3.02
CA PRO A 145 -16.24 16.90 1.73
C PRO A 145 -15.29 16.72 0.54
N ASP A 146 -13.97 16.77 0.78
CA ASP A 146 -12.95 16.68 -0.28
C ASP A 146 -12.35 15.27 -0.43
N ASN A 147 -12.86 14.29 0.32
CA ASN A 147 -12.27 12.96 0.43
C ASN A 147 -12.95 11.91 -0.43
N TYR A 148 -14.01 12.25 -1.15
CA TYR A 148 -14.77 11.29 -1.95
C TYR A 148 -15.07 11.79 -3.36
N LEU A 149 -15.26 10.82 -4.25
CA LEU A 149 -15.80 11.04 -5.58
C LEU A 149 -16.83 9.95 -5.85
N THR A 150 -18.03 10.34 -6.25
CA THR A 150 -19.10 9.40 -6.61
C THR A 150 -19.61 9.75 -8.00
N LYS A 151 -19.82 8.72 -8.83
CA LYS A 151 -20.39 8.83 -10.17
C LYS A 151 -21.48 7.79 -10.41
#